data_AF-A0A941MFD1-F1
#
_entry.id   AF-A0A941MFD1-F1
#
_cell.length_a   1.000
_cell.length_b   1.000
_cell.length_c   1.000
_cell.angle_alpha   90.00
_cell.angle_beta   90.00
_cell.angle_gamma   90.00
#
_symmetry.space_group_name_H-M   'P 1'
#
loop_
_entity.id
_entity.type
_entity.pdbx_description
1 polymer ?
#
loop_
_entity_poly.entity_id
_entity_poly.type
_entity_poly.pdbx_seq_one_letter_code
_entity_poly.pdbx_strand_id
1 'polypeptide(L)'
;MKKLISPALLTVLLLAGCSPAGPADLESAPTPTPTPVEATPQQVASVIAQYVPDWQKVVDGSNDCRFTWVLDKETPAGKVNGMACYHREQTIGTTAQLVLRDWSKLKIPASMSSIVGSTSKTLQAIAAIDLKAVCGEGSLPAETPECTSAIGSRNFLYTTLKGQLAAWSPYL
;
A
#
# COMPACT_ATOMS: atom_id res chain seq x y z
N MET A 1 -9.95 -13.99 -37.99
CA MET A 1 -10.64 -13.02 -38.88
C MET A 1 -10.74 -11.69 -38.15
N LYS A 2 -10.22 -10.63 -38.77
CA LYS A 2 -10.26 -9.22 -38.32
C LYS A 2 -11.70 -8.74 -38.13
N LYS A 3 -11.92 -7.84 -37.16
CA LYS A 3 -12.46 -6.49 -37.39
C LYS A 3 -12.37 -5.61 -36.13
N LEU A 4 -11.46 -4.64 -36.22
CA LEU A 4 -11.41 -3.40 -35.43
C LEU A 4 -12.57 -2.49 -35.85
N ILE A 5 -13.20 -1.81 -34.91
CA ILE A 5 -14.07 -0.66 -35.18
C ILE A 5 -13.80 0.41 -34.12
N SER A 6 -13.05 1.44 -34.51
CA SER A 6 -13.15 2.81 -34.00
C SER A 6 -13.77 3.65 -35.11
N PRO A 7 -14.68 4.57 -34.77
CA PRO A 7 -14.47 6.02 -35.02
C PRO A 7 -15.05 6.85 -33.86
N ALA A 8 -14.87 8.16 -33.67
CA ALA A 8 -14.64 9.23 -34.62
C ALA A 8 -13.96 10.43 -33.93
N LEU A 9 -13.09 11.11 -34.68
CA LEU A 9 -12.73 12.51 -34.47
C LEU A 9 -13.98 13.40 -34.63
N LEU A 10 -14.11 14.44 -33.81
CA LEU A 10 -14.83 15.65 -34.20
C LEU A 10 -14.01 16.87 -33.76
N THR A 11 -13.45 17.56 -34.76
CA THR A 11 -12.80 18.86 -34.65
C THR A 11 -13.83 19.92 -35.01
N VAL A 12 -14.03 20.95 -34.17
CA VAL A 12 -14.74 22.18 -34.56
C VAL A 12 -13.88 23.37 -34.14
N LEU A 13 -13.32 24.05 -35.15
CA LEU A 13 -12.78 25.40 -35.06
C LEU A 13 -13.91 26.40 -34.92
N LEU A 14 -13.72 27.44 -34.11
CA LEU A 14 -14.40 28.73 -34.24
C LEU A 14 -13.41 29.85 -33.88
N LEU A 15 -12.90 30.54 -34.90
CA LEU A 15 -12.30 31.87 -34.80
C LEU A 15 -13.40 32.91 -35.05
N ALA A 16 -13.52 33.90 -34.17
CA ALA A 16 -13.98 35.24 -34.52
C ALA A 16 -13.43 36.25 -33.50
N GLY A 17 -12.69 37.23 -33.99
CA GLY A 17 -12.08 38.29 -33.18
C GLY A 17 -13.00 39.49 -32.97
N CYS A 18 -12.65 40.28 -31.95
CA CYS A 18 -13.00 41.70 -31.80
C CYS A 18 -11.93 42.35 -30.92
N SER A 19 -11.15 43.28 -31.49
CA SER A 19 -10.48 44.36 -30.75
C SER A 19 -11.31 45.63 -30.94
N PRO A 20 -11.39 46.53 -29.94
CA PRO A 20 -10.44 47.65 -29.94
C PRO A 20 -9.92 48.11 -28.57
N ALA A 21 -8.67 48.59 -28.63
CA ALA A 21 -7.96 49.61 -27.85
C ALA A 21 -8.51 50.14 -26.50
N GLY A 22 -7.63 50.10 -25.48
CA GLY A 22 -7.64 50.99 -24.32
C GLY A 22 -6.44 50.69 -23.40
N PRO A 23 -5.55 51.66 -23.11
CA PRO A 23 -4.36 51.41 -22.30
C PRO A 23 -4.70 51.59 -20.82
N ALA A 24 -4.48 50.53 -20.05
CA ALA A 24 -4.19 50.65 -18.64
C ALA A 24 -3.14 49.58 -18.34
N ASP A 25 -1.89 50.01 -18.18
CA ASP A 25 -0.86 49.25 -17.47
C ASP A 25 -1.35 49.07 -16.03
N LEU A 26 -2.24 48.10 -15.85
CA LEU A 26 -2.45 47.47 -14.56
C LEU A 26 -1.35 46.43 -14.47
N GLU A 27 -0.28 46.82 -13.78
CA GLU A 27 0.75 45.93 -13.29
C GLU A 27 0.04 44.71 -12.67
N SER A 28 0.01 43.63 -13.45
CA SER A 28 -0.66 42.40 -13.07
C SER A 28 0.17 41.83 -11.95
N ALA A 29 -0.31 42.00 -10.71
CA ALA A 29 0.26 41.31 -9.57
C ALA A 29 0.43 39.83 -9.95
N PRO A 30 1.62 39.24 -9.74
CA PRO A 30 1.86 37.86 -10.14
C PRO A 30 0.78 36.99 -9.53
N THR A 31 0.07 36.23 -10.37
CA THR A 31 -0.89 35.24 -9.89
C THR A 31 -0.12 34.32 -8.93
N PRO A 32 -0.52 34.21 -7.66
CA PRO A 32 0.21 33.38 -6.71
C PRO A 32 0.25 31.97 -7.30
N THR A 33 1.45 31.45 -7.48
CA THR A 33 1.62 30.05 -7.87
C THR A 33 0.91 29.21 -6.82
N PRO A 34 -0.04 28.33 -7.18
CA PRO A 34 -0.74 27.53 -6.19
C PRO A 34 0.28 26.73 -5.38
N THR A 35 0.41 27.06 -4.10
CA THR A 35 1.27 26.33 -3.18
C THR A 35 0.78 24.88 -3.17
N PRO A 36 1.67 23.87 -3.39
CA PRO A 36 1.26 22.48 -3.32
C PRO A 36 0.65 22.21 -1.95
N VAL A 37 -0.66 21.93 -1.93
CA VAL A 37 -1.42 21.67 -0.72
C VAL A 37 -0.95 20.33 -0.16
N GLU A 38 -0.44 20.35 1.08
CA GLU A 38 -0.10 19.12 1.80
C GLU A 38 -1.36 18.29 2.02
N ALA A 39 -1.21 16.96 2.03
CA ALA A 39 -2.31 16.09 2.41
C ALA A 39 -2.68 16.36 3.88
N THR A 40 -3.98 16.34 4.19
CA THR A 40 -4.42 16.42 5.58
C THR A 40 -4.00 15.17 6.34
N PRO A 41 -3.87 15.22 7.67
CA PRO A 41 -3.57 14.02 8.44
C PRO A 41 -4.54 12.87 8.21
N GLN A 42 -5.81 13.17 8.01
CA GLN A 42 -6.87 12.20 7.72
C GLN A 42 -6.71 11.58 6.32
N GLN A 43 -6.27 12.34 5.32
CA GLN A 43 -5.96 11.80 3.98
C GLN A 43 -4.76 10.86 4.02
N VAL A 44 -3.77 11.13 4.85
CA VAL A 44 -2.62 10.25 5.03
C VAL A 44 -3.00 8.98 5.79
N ALA A 45 -3.78 9.11 6.87
CA ALA A 45 -4.23 7.99 7.69
C ALA A 45 -5.22 7.07 6.95
N SER A 46 -6.08 7.61 6.09
CA SER A 46 -7.06 6.79 5.35
C SER A 46 -6.41 5.76 4.42
N VAL A 47 -5.19 6.04 3.92
CA VAL A 47 -4.43 5.10 3.08
C VAL A 47 -4.13 3.79 3.81
N ILE A 48 -3.74 3.87 5.08
CA ILE A 48 -3.41 2.70 5.91
C ILE A 48 -4.66 2.12 6.61
N ALA A 49 -5.65 2.97 6.92
CA ALA A 49 -6.85 2.62 7.70
C ALA A 49 -7.55 1.34 7.22
N GLN A 50 -7.73 1.20 5.91
CA GLN A 50 -8.42 0.05 5.31
C GLN A 50 -7.70 -1.30 5.53
N TYR A 51 -6.40 -1.29 5.82
CA TYR A 51 -5.59 -2.50 5.97
C TYR A 51 -5.27 -2.84 7.43
N VAL A 52 -5.34 -1.86 8.34
CA VAL A 52 -4.98 -2.05 9.76
C VAL A 52 -5.68 -3.25 10.40
N PRO A 53 -7.01 -3.46 10.24
CA PRO A 53 -7.69 -4.57 10.89
C PRO A 53 -7.15 -5.94 10.46
N ASP A 54 -6.82 -6.10 9.18
CA ASP A 54 -6.29 -7.37 8.66
C ASP A 54 -4.82 -7.56 9.01
N TRP A 55 -4.02 -6.49 8.98
CA TRP A 55 -2.64 -6.56 9.44
C TRP A 55 -2.54 -6.91 10.91
N GLN A 56 -3.40 -6.36 11.76
CA GLN A 56 -3.47 -6.72 13.19
C GLN A 56 -3.75 -8.21 13.36
N LYS A 57 -4.74 -8.77 12.63
CA LYS A 57 -5.05 -10.21 12.66
C LYS A 57 -3.85 -11.06 12.24
N VAL A 58 -3.10 -10.65 11.21
CA VAL A 58 -1.92 -11.39 10.76
C VAL A 58 -0.80 -11.31 11.79
N VAL A 59 -0.51 -10.11 12.27
CA VAL A 59 0.53 -9.87 13.29
C VAL A 59 0.25 -10.70 14.54
N ASP A 60 -0.99 -10.68 15.05
CA ASP A 60 -1.36 -11.39 16.28
C ASP A 60 -1.48 -12.91 16.08
N GLY A 61 -1.92 -13.37 14.90
CA GLY A 61 -2.07 -14.80 14.57
C GLY A 61 -0.86 -15.46 13.92
N SER A 62 0.23 -14.71 13.67
CA SER A 62 1.40 -15.17 12.92
C SER A 62 2.08 -16.41 13.51
N ASN A 63 2.19 -16.47 14.85
CA ASN A 63 2.76 -17.64 15.54
C ASN A 63 1.86 -18.88 15.38
N ASP A 64 0.55 -18.74 15.54
CA ASP A 64 -0.42 -19.84 15.39
C ASP A 64 -0.44 -20.38 13.96
N CYS A 65 -0.34 -19.48 12.97
CA CYS A 65 -0.18 -19.85 11.57
C CYS A 65 1.07 -20.72 11.36
N ARG A 66 2.17 -20.35 12.01
CA ARG A 66 3.41 -21.11 11.97
C ARG A 66 3.29 -22.49 12.59
N PHE A 67 2.66 -22.58 13.77
CA PHE A 67 2.37 -23.86 14.41
C PHE A 67 1.53 -24.76 13.50
N THR A 68 0.54 -24.18 12.82
CA THR A 68 -0.30 -24.92 11.88
C THR A 68 0.50 -25.55 10.74
N TRP A 69 1.46 -24.82 10.15
CA TRP A 69 2.29 -25.34 9.06
C TRP A 69 3.30 -26.41 9.50
N VAL A 70 3.71 -26.40 10.78
CA VAL A 70 4.74 -27.32 11.28
C VAL A 70 4.14 -28.56 11.94
N LEU A 71 3.06 -28.39 12.71
CA LEU A 71 2.52 -29.42 13.60
C LEU A 71 1.18 -30.01 13.12
N ASP A 72 0.30 -29.18 12.54
CA ASP A 72 -1.08 -29.61 12.25
C ASP A 72 -1.36 -29.86 10.76
N LYS A 73 -0.35 -29.69 9.90
CA LYS A 73 -0.47 -29.74 8.43
C LYS A 73 -1.01 -31.05 7.86
N GLU A 74 -1.01 -32.14 8.63
CA GLU A 74 -1.52 -33.45 8.17
C GLU A 74 -3.03 -33.60 8.34
N THR A 75 -3.64 -32.79 9.21
CA THR A 75 -5.10 -32.84 9.43
C THR A 75 -5.84 -32.02 8.36
N PRO A 76 -7.07 -32.40 7.96
CA PRO A 76 -7.85 -31.59 7.02
C PRO A 76 -8.07 -30.16 7.51
N ALA A 77 -8.35 -29.98 8.81
CA ALA A 77 -8.52 -28.66 9.42
C ALA A 77 -7.22 -27.84 9.40
N GLY A 78 -6.09 -28.46 9.77
CA GLY A 78 -4.77 -27.81 9.72
C GLY A 78 -4.35 -27.43 8.30
N LYS A 79 -4.68 -28.23 7.28
CA LYS A 79 -4.46 -27.86 5.87
C LYS A 79 -5.21 -26.58 5.51
N VAL A 80 -6.53 -26.53 5.78
CA VAL A 80 -7.35 -25.34 5.46
C VAL A 80 -6.87 -24.10 6.22
N ASN A 81 -6.60 -24.24 7.52
CA ASN A 81 -6.08 -23.15 8.33
C ASN A 81 -4.71 -22.68 7.84
N GLY A 82 -3.83 -23.62 7.50
CA GLY A 82 -2.51 -23.34 6.94
C GLY A 82 -2.59 -22.58 5.61
N MET A 83 -3.55 -22.94 4.75
CA MET A 83 -3.79 -22.23 3.49
C MET A 83 -4.26 -20.79 3.72
N ALA A 84 -5.24 -20.59 4.61
CA ALA A 84 -5.73 -19.26 4.95
C ALA A 84 -4.61 -18.39 5.55
N CYS A 85 -3.80 -18.98 6.43
CA CYS A 85 -2.62 -18.35 6.99
C CYS A 85 -1.62 -17.91 5.91
N TYR A 86 -1.25 -18.82 5.01
CA TYR A 86 -0.26 -18.52 3.98
C TYR A 86 -0.74 -17.43 3.02
N HIS A 87 -2.03 -17.46 2.67
CA HIS A 87 -2.63 -16.41 1.84
C HIS A 87 -2.60 -15.04 2.53
N ARG A 88 -2.92 -14.96 3.83
CA ARG A 88 -2.85 -13.72 4.60
C ARG A 88 -1.42 -13.18 4.70
N GLU A 89 -0.47 -14.07 4.91
CA GLU A 89 0.96 -13.77 4.96
C GLU A 89 1.48 -13.23 3.63
N GLN A 90 1.03 -13.75 2.49
CA GLN A 90 1.31 -13.14 1.18
C GLN A 90 0.63 -11.76 1.06
N THR A 91 -0.64 -11.66 1.45
CA THR A 91 -1.49 -10.47 1.28
C THR A 91 -0.95 -9.24 2.01
N ILE A 92 -0.43 -9.39 3.24
CA ILE A 92 0.17 -8.26 3.97
C ILE A 92 1.37 -7.64 3.22
N GLY A 93 2.03 -8.40 2.34
CA GLY A 93 3.21 -7.94 1.59
C GLY A 93 2.78 -7.07 0.43
N THR A 94 1.81 -7.58 -0.32
CA THR A 94 1.16 -6.83 -1.40
C THR A 94 0.52 -5.55 -0.88
N THR A 95 -0.25 -5.63 0.21
CA THR A 95 -0.94 -4.44 0.77
C THR A 95 0.05 -3.44 1.38
N ALA A 96 1.17 -3.88 1.95
CA ALA A 96 2.26 -2.98 2.35
C ALA A 96 2.82 -2.19 1.15
N GLN A 97 3.03 -2.84 0.00
CA GLN A 97 3.44 -2.16 -1.24
C GLN A 97 2.39 -1.15 -1.72
N LEU A 98 1.10 -1.47 -1.61
CA LEU A 98 0.02 -0.56 -1.98
C LEU A 98 0.02 0.71 -1.11
N VAL A 99 0.15 0.57 0.22
CA VAL A 99 0.24 1.72 1.13
C VAL A 99 1.45 2.60 0.80
N LEU A 100 2.62 2.00 0.59
CA LEU A 100 3.83 2.73 0.23
C LEU A 100 3.67 3.51 -1.08
N ARG A 101 3.10 2.86 -2.10
CA ARG A 101 2.79 3.48 -3.38
C ARG A 101 1.83 4.65 -3.20
N ASP A 102 0.79 4.51 -2.39
CA ASP A 102 -0.25 5.53 -2.25
C ASP A 102 0.22 6.70 -1.39
N TRP A 103 1.02 6.47 -0.34
CA TRP A 103 1.72 7.55 0.37
C TRP A 103 2.72 8.30 -0.51
N SER A 104 3.40 7.64 -1.46
CA SER A 104 4.32 8.32 -2.38
C SER A 104 3.65 9.35 -3.29
N LYS A 105 2.32 9.25 -3.47
CA LYS A 105 1.52 10.21 -4.24
C LYS A 105 1.04 11.40 -3.40
N LEU A 106 1.22 11.34 -2.08
CA LEU A 106 0.80 12.38 -1.16
C LEU A 106 1.99 13.26 -0.76
N LYS A 107 1.75 14.56 -0.69
CA LYS A 107 2.67 15.48 0.01
C LYS A 107 2.40 15.38 1.51
N ILE A 108 3.13 14.51 2.19
CA ILE A 108 2.97 14.23 3.62
C ILE A 108 3.27 15.48 4.46
N PRO A 109 2.36 15.91 5.36
CA PRO A 109 2.60 17.08 6.19
C PRO A 109 3.70 16.81 7.21
N ALA A 110 4.45 17.86 7.59
CA ALA A 110 5.56 17.74 8.53
C ALA A 110 5.15 17.08 9.86
N SER A 111 3.93 17.34 10.33
CA SER A 111 3.34 16.76 11.55
C SER A 111 3.20 15.23 11.52
N MET A 112 3.17 14.60 10.34
CA MET A 112 3.07 13.16 10.17
C MET A 112 4.33 12.49 9.62
N SER A 113 5.34 13.28 9.26
CA SER A 113 6.58 12.78 8.64
C SER A 113 7.25 11.65 9.44
N SER A 114 7.26 11.76 10.78
CA SER A 114 7.86 10.76 11.67
C SER A 114 7.07 9.44 11.67
N ILE A 115 5.75 9.49 11.86
CA ILE A 115 4.92 8.28 11.90
C ILE A 115 4.89 7.59 10.53
N VAL A 116 4.69 8.35 9.44
CA VAL A 116 4.73 7.82 8.07
C VAL A 116 6.10 7.25 7.73
N GLY A 117 7.18 7.96 8.06
CA GLY A 117 8.54 7.53 7.78
C GLY A 117 8.92 6.25 8.52
N SER A 118 8.57 6.15 9.82
CA SER A 118 8.83 4.94 10.60
C SER A 118 8.02 3.74 10.09
N THR A 119 6.70 3.92 9.86
CA THR A 119 5.84 2.87 9.31
C THR A 119 6.28 2.44 7.92
N SER A 120 6.67 3.40 7.06
CA SER A 120 7.14 3.10 5.71
C SER A 120 8.37 2.19 5.70
N LYS A 121 9.32 2.37 6.61
CA LYS A 121 10.51 1.50 6.70
C LYS A 121 10.13 0.04 7.00
N THR A 122 9.22 -0.17 7.94
CA THR A 122 8.75 -1.52 8.27
C THR A 122 7.93 -2.13 7.14
N LEU A 123 7.04 -1.36 6.53
CA LEU A 123 6.26 -1.82 5.38
C LEU A 123 7.16 -2.16 4.19
N GLN A 124 8.24 -1.40 3.95
CA GLN A 124 9.23 -1.70 2.91
C GLN A 124 9.93 -3.03 3.21
N ALA A 125 10.36 -3.25 4.46
CA ALA A 125 11.00 -4.49 4.86
C ALA A 125 10.05 -5.71 4.71
N ILE A 126 8.77 -5.56 5.05
CA ILE A 126 7.75 -6.61 4.87
C ILE A 126 7.50 -6.87 3.38
N ALA A 127 7.35 -5.81 2.59
CA ALA A 127 7.14 -5.86 1.15
C ALA A 127 8.32 -6.45 0.37
N ALA A 128 9.54 -6.32 0.88
CA ALA A 128 10.75 -6.87 0.27
C ALA A 128 10.84 -8.40 0.41
N ILE A 129 10.12 -8.98 1.37
CA ILE A 129 10.03 -10.44 1.54
C ILE A 129 8.90 -10.96 0.65
N ASP A 130 9.23 -11.27 -0.60
CA ASP A 130 8.29 -11.90 -1.54
C ASP A 130 8.13 -13.39 -1.22
N LEU A 131 7.22 -13.69 -0.28
CA LEU A 131 6.91 -15.07 0.08
C LEU A 131 6.41 -15.88 -1.11
N LYS A 132 5.72 -15.27 -2.08
CA LYS A 132 5.23 -16.00 -3.25
C LYS A 132 6.41 -16.49 -4.11
N ALA A 133 7.42 -15.64 -4.30
CA ALA A 133 8.64 -16.01 -5.03
C ALA A 133 9.51 -17.02 -4.27
N VAL A 134 9.66 -16.86 -2.94
CA VAL A 134 10.58 -17.67 -2.13
C VAL A 134 9.97 -19.00 -1.69
N CYS A 135 8.70 -18.99 -1.28
CA CYS A 135 7.98 -20.14 -0.74
C CYS A 135 7.04 -20.81 -1.76
N GLY A 136 6.91 -20.25 -2.97
CA GLY A 136 6.10 -20.78 -4.06
C GLY A 136 4.65 -20.30 -4.06
N GLU A 137 3.97 -20.53 -5.18
CA GLU A 137 2.56 -20.13 -5.40
C GLU A 137 1.54 -21.16 -4.88
N GLY A 138 2.02 -22.25 -4.26
CA GLY A 138 1.16 -23.31 -3.73
C GLY A 138 0.28 -22.82 -2.58
N SER A 139 -0.64 -23.68 -2.16
CA SER A 139 -1.56 -23.35 -1.06
C SER A 139 -0.89 -23.36 0.32
N LEU A 140 0.29 -23.97 0.45
CA LEU A 140 1.10 -23.99 1.66
C LEU A 140 2.54 -23.55 1.31
N PRO A 141 3.28 -22.99 2.28
CA PRO A 141 4.68 -22.63 2.05
C PRO A 141 5.53 -23.86 1.75
N ALA A 142 6.46 -23.74 0.81
CA ALA A 142 7.43 -24.80 0.53
C ALA A 142 8.32 -25.10 1.76
N GLU A 143 8.60 -26.38 1.98
CA GLU A 143 9.45 -26.84 3.09
C GLU A 143 10.94 -26.71 2.76
N THR A 144 11.37 -25.49 2.47
CA THR A 144 12.77 -25.16 2.20
C THR A 144 13.36 -24.29 3.31
N PRO A 145 14.69 -24.36 3.54
CA PRO A 145 15.36 -23.47 4.48
C PRO A 145 15.16 -21.99 4.15
N GLU A 146 15.17 -21.64 2.86
CA GLU A 146 15.01 -20.26 2.37
C GLU A 146 13.61 -19.74 2.69
N CYS A 147 12.56 -20.55 2.45
CA CYS A 147 11.20 -20.20 2.80
C CYS A 147 11.03 -20.05 4.32
N THR A 148 11.56 -21.01 5.09
CA THR A 148 11.51 -20.97 6.55
C THR A 148 12.17 -19.70 7.10
N SER A 149 13.32 -19.33 6.55
CA SER A 149 14.03 -18.09 6.89
C SER A 149 13.23 -16.85 6.50
N ALA A 150 12.66 -16.80 5.30
CA ALA A 150 11.86 -15.66 4.83
C ALA A 150 10.63 -15.41 5.72
N ILE A 151 9.87 -16.46 6.05
CA ILE A 151 8.77 -16.39 7.02
C ILE A 151 9.31 -15.97 8.40
N GLY A 152 10.52 -16.38 8.76
CA GLY A 152 11.18 -16.04 10.03
C GLY A 152 11.44 -14.55 10.17
N SER A 153 12.14 -14.01 9.18
CA SER A 153 12.42 -12.58 9.06
C SER A 153 11.13 -11.76 9.05
N ARG A 154 10.10 -12.23 8.32
CA ARG A 154 8.80 -11.57 8.27
C ARG A 154 8.11 -11.49 9.62
N ASN A 155 8.11 -12.59 10.38
CA ASN A 155 7.54 -12.63 11.72
C ASN A 155 8.25 -11.67 12.67
N PHE A 156 9.58 -11.55 12.57
CA PHE A 156 10.33 -10.59 13.38
C PHE A 156 9.91 -9.13 13.11
N LEU A 157 9.60 -8.80 11.85
CA LEU A 157 9.10 -7.47 11.48
C LEU A 157 7.72 -7.17 12.09
N TYR A 158 6.91 -8.19 12.39
CA TYR A 158 5.58 -8.01 12.98
C TYR A 158 5.61 -7.41 14.38
N THR A 159 6.66 -7.65 15.18
CA THR A 159 6.83 -6.95 16.47
C THR A 159 6.96 -5.44 16.28
N THR A 160 7.69 -5.00 15.25
CA THR A 160 7.85 -3.58 14.94
C THR A 160 6.57 -3.01 14.34
N LEU A 161 5.94 -3.74 13.40
CA LEU A 161 4.69 -3.31 12.78
C LEU A 161 3.60 -3.12 13.84
N LYS A 162 3.47 -4.03 14.81
CA LYS A 162 2.49 -3.93 15.91
C LYS A 162 2.57 -2.60 16.65
N GLY A 163 3.78 -2.20 17.06
CA GLY A 163 4.01 -0.92 17.74
C GLY A 163 3.65 0.28 16.87
N GLN A 164 3.93 0.19 15.56
CA GLN A 164 3.57 1.24 14.62
C GLN A 164 2.06 1.36 14.41
N LEU A 165 1.34 0.25 14.25
CA LEU A 165 -0.11 0.26 14.12
C LEU A 165 -0.79 0.87 15.35
N ALA A 166 -0.26 0.61 16.55
CA ALA A 166 -0.76 1.25 17.77
C ALA A 166 -0.58 2.78 17.74
N ALA A 167 0.55 3.27 17.22
CA ALA A 167 0.81 4.71 17.09
C ALA A 167 -0.14 5.43 16.11
N TRP A 168 -0.78 4.70 15.20
CA TRP A 168 -1.78 5.25 14.28
C TRP A 168 -3.16 5.45 14.93
N SER A 169 -3.43 4.85 16.10
CA SER A 169 -4.75 4.91 16.75
C SER A 169 -5.33 6.32 16.96
N PRO A 170 -4.56 7.40 17.21
CA PRO A 170 -5.13 8.75 17.32
C PRO A 170 -5.62 9.35 15.99
N TYR A 171 -5.32 8.71 14.85
CA TYR A 171 -5.62 9.19 13.51
C TYR A 171 -6.63 8.31 12.76
N LEU A 172 -7.00 7.17 13.34
CA LEU A 172 -7.89 6.15 12.78
C LEU A 172 -9.19 6.06 13.59
#